data_AF-A0A401IDN2-F1
#
_entry.id   AF-A0A401IDN2-F1
#
_cell.length_a   1.000
_cell.length_b   1.000
_cell.length_c   1.000
_cell.angle_alpha   90.00
_cell.angle_beta   90.00
_cell.angle_gamma   90.00
#
_symmetry.space_group_name_H-M   'P 1'
#
loop_
_entity.id
_entity.type
_entity.pdbx_description
1 polymer ?
#
loop_
_entity_poly.entity_id
_entity_poly.type
_entity_poly.pdbx_seq_one_letter_code
_entity_poly.pdbx_strand_id
1 'polypeptide(L)'
;MSDSPIISREAAIALGEGVLVLIELEENQQIVKIYEAKDWIISLIDTYLTNEVITPEWVKQEQERIEQWRQEMTAKSLDLTRRQLELETHTEQIQELETKLKQEREELESRWEKLKALEDESE
;
A
#
# COMPACT_ATOMS: atom_id res chain seq x y z
N MET A 1 -45.77 -12.25 -18.01
CA MET A 1 -45.37 -10.88 -18.40
C MET A 1 -45.97 -9.99 -17.34
N SER A 2 -45.13 -9.41 -16.47
CA SER A 2 -45.61 -8.71 -15.27
C SER A 2 -46.41 -7.46 -15.65
N ASP A 3 -47.67 -7.42 -15.23
CA ASP A 3 -48.52 -6.23 -15.29
C ASP A 3 -47.82 -5.13 -14.50
N SER A 4 -47.54 -4.01 -15.14
CA SER A 4 -46.98 -2.86 -14.42
C SER A 4 -48.13 -2.09 -13.78
N PRO A 5 -48.04 -1.68 -12.51
CA PRO A 5 -49.09 -0.90 -11.86
C PRO A 5 -49.33 0.40 -12.63
N ILE A 6 -50.55 0.58 -13.13
CA ILE A 6 -50.93 1.74 -13.94
C ILE A 6 -51.37 2.87 -13.02
N ILE A 7 -50.69 4.01 -13.10
CA ILE A 7 -51.12 5.25 -12.42
C ILE A 7 -52.16 5.94 -13.29
N SER A 8 -53.35 6.21 -12.73
CA SER A 8 -54.39 6.98 -13.44
C SER A 8 -53.91 8.38 -13.78
N ARG A 9 -54.24 8.84 -14.99
CA ARG A 9 -53.79 10.12 -15.55
C ARG A 9 -54.19 11.31 -14.67
N GLU A 10 -55.30 11.22 -13.97
CA GLU A 10 -55.84 12.23 -13.07
C GLU A 10 -54.95 12.41 -11.82
N ALA A 11 -54.39 11.32 -11.30
CA ALA A 11 -53.43 11.36 -10.19
C ALA A 11 -52.08 11.94 -10.63
N ALA A 12 -51.65 11.65 -11.86
CA ALA A 12 -50.43 12.21 -12.43
C ALA A 12 -50.53 13.72 -12.70
N ILE A 13 -51.70 14.21 -13.12
CA ILE A 13 -51.93 15.65 -13.36
C ILE A 13 -51.84 16.47 -12.07
N ALA A 14 -52.25 15.91 -10.93
CA ALA A 14 -52.19 16.60 -9.64
C ALA A 14 -50.77 16.79 -9.09
N LEU A 15 -49.81 15.97 -9.53
CA LEU A 15 -48.43 15.97 -9.05
C LEU A 15 -47.51 16.92 -9.82
N GLY A 16 -47.87 17.29 -11.06
CA GLY A 16 -47.06 18.12 -11.94
C GLY A 16 -46.03 17.31 -12.75
N GLU A 17 -45.64 17.85 -13.91
CA GLU A 17 -44.70 17.18 -14.82
C GLU A 17 -43.27 17.19 -14.25
N GLY A 18 -42.56 16.06 -14.38
CA GLY A 18 -41.18 15.91 -13.93
C GLY A 18 -40.99 15.64 -12.42
N VAL A 19 -42.08 15.38 -11.67
CA VAL A 19 -42.00 15.06 -10.24
C VAL A 19 -41.73 13.57 -10.02
N LEU A 20 -40.82 13.28 -9.09
CA LEU A 20 -40.49 11.92 -8.69
C LEU A 20 -41.34 11.53 -7.48
N VAL A 21 -41.97 10.35 -7.54
CA VAL A 21 -42.89 9.87 -6.52
C VAL A 21 -42.56 8.46 -6.06
N LEU A 22 -42.84 8.19 -4.79
CA LEU A 22 -42.80 6.86 -4.18
C LEU A 22 -44.21 6.29 -4.18
N ILE A 23 -44.33 5.02 -4.56
CA ILE A 23 -45.60 4.34 -4.68
C ILE A 23 -45.59 3.13 -3.74
N GLU A 24 -46.58 3.07 -2.86
CA GLU A 24 -46.82 1.93 -1.98
C GLU A 24 -47.78 0.98 -2.70
N LEU A 25 -47.33 -0.25 -2.94
CA LEU A 25 -48.09 -1.29 -3.63
C LEU A 25 -48.56 -2.36 -2.64
N GLU A 26 -49.80 -2.81 -2.79
CA GLU A 26 -50.33 -3.98 -2.08
C GLU A 26 -49.89 -5.29 -2.75
N GLU A 27 -50.13 -6.45 -2.10
CA GLU A 27 -49.71 -7.77 -2.60
C GLU A 27 -50.23 -8.11 -4.02
N ASN A 28 -51.36 -7.50 -4.40
CA ASN A 28 -51.98 -7.61 -5.71
C ASN A 28 -51.46 -6.57 -6.73
N GLN A 29 -50.38 -5.85 -6.41
CA GLN A 29 -49.79 -4.77 -7.22
C GLN A 29 -50.73 -3.58 -7.44
N GLN A 30 -51.74 -3.40 -6.59
CA GLN A 30 -52.55 -2.19 -6.60
C GLN A 30 -51.83 -1.06 -5.88
N ILE A 31 -51.93 0.14 -6.44
CA ILE A 31 -51.39 1.36 -5.85
C ILE A 31 -52.27 1.76 -4.67
N VAL A 32 -51.69 1.73 -3.47
CA VAL A 32 -52.38 2.10 -2.24
C VAL A 32 -52.20 3.59 -1.97
N LYS A 33 -50.96 4.09 -2.10
CA LYS A 33 -50.60 5.48 -1.82
C LYS A 33 -49.46 5.96 -2.71
N ILE A 34 -49.45 7.27 -2.95
CA ILE A 34 -48.41 7.97 -3.71
C ILE A 34 -47.89 9.10 -2.82
N TYR A 35 -46.56 9.20 -2.69
CA TYR A 35 -45.87 10.23 -1.91
C TYR A 35 -44.87 10.96 -2.81
N GLU A 36 -44.63 12.24 -2.56
CA GLU A 36 -43.51 12.95 -3.19
C GLU A 36 -42.19 12.34 -2.71
N ALA A 37 -41.30 11.99 -3.63
CA ALA A 37 -40.06 11.30 -3.30
C ALA A 37 -38.92 12.24 -2.90
N LYS A 38 -39.08 13.55 -3.08
CA LYS A 38 -38.00 14.54 -2.95
C LYS A 38 -37.32 14.47 -1.57
N ASP A 39 -38.09 14.59 -0.49
CA ASP A 39 -37.53 14.62 0.87
C ASP A 39 -36.95 13.26 1.28
N TRP A 40 -37.52 12.17 0.77
CA TRP A 40 -36.97 10.83 0.96
C TRP A 40 -35.65 10.62 0.21
N ILE A 41 -35.53 11.13 -1.02
CA ILE A 41 -34.27 11.10 -1.77
C ILE A 41 -33.22 11.97 -1.07
N ILE A 42 -33.60 13.16 -0.61
CA ILE A 42 -32.67 14.05 0.11
C ILE A 42 -32.17 13.37 1.40
N SER A 43 -33.05 12.72 2.16
CA SER A 43 -32.62 12.00 3.37
C SER A 43 -31.78 10.78 3.06
N LEU A 44 -32.04 10.08 1.94
CA LEU A 44 -31.21 8.97 1.47
C LEU A 44 -29.81 9.46 1.05
N ILE A 45 -29.75 10.56 0.30
CA ILE A 45 -28.49 11.22 -0.07
C ILE A 45 -27.76 11.65 1.20
N ASP A 46 -28.45 12.25 2.17
CA ASP A 46 -27.79 12.73 3.38
C ASP A 46 -27.26 11.59 4.26
N THR A 47 -28.06 10.53 4.40
CA THR A 47 -27.71 9.38 5.24
C THR A 47 -26.54 8.57 4.67
N TYR A 48 -26.49 8.39 3.35
CA TYR A 48 -25.55 7.47 2.70
C TYR A 48 -24.46 8.14 1.87
N LEU A 49 -24.63 9.39 1.46
CA LEU A 49 -23.62 10.13 0.68
C LEU A 49 -22.94 11.24 1.49
N THR A 50 -23.49 11.72 2.61
CA THR A 50 -22.78 12.73 3.42
C THR A 50 -21.70 12.12 4.33
N ASN A 51 -21.85 10.86 4.75
CA ASN A 51 -20.93 10.21 5.70
C ASN A 51 -19.77 9.42 5.04
N GLU A 52 -19.81 9.16 3.73
CA GLU A 52 -18.78 8.36 3.02
C GLU A 52 -18.34 8.96 1.66
N VAL A 53 -18.53 10.26 1.42
CA VAL A 53 -17.91 10.90 0.25
C VAL A 53 -16.42 11.12 0.55
N ILE A 54 -15.59 10.35 -0.13
CA ILE A 54 -14.18 10.64 -0.43
C ILE A 54 -14.11 12.11 -0.85
N THR A 55 -13.80 13.00 0.09
CA THR A 55 -13.70 14.43 -0.19
C THR A 55 -12.37 14.70 -0.89
N PRO A 56 -12.30 15.70 -1.79
CA PRO A 56 -11.03 16.09 -2.41
C PRO A 56 -9.94 16.42 -1.38
N GLU A 57 -10.32 16.94 -0.21
CA GLU A 57 -9.44 17.18 0.94
C GLU A 57 -8.82 15.88 1.47
N TRP A 58 -9.66 14.84 1.67
CA TRP A 58 -9.21 13.53 2.14
C TRP A 58 -8.28 12.84 1.13
N VAL A 59 -8.58 12.92 -0.17
CA VAL A 59 -7.71 12.38 -1.22
C VAL A 59 -6.36 13.10 -1.24
N LYS A 60 -6.34 14.42 -1.09
CA LYS A 60 -5.09 15.19 -0.99
C LYS A 60 -4.28 14.77 0.24
N GLN A 61 -4.91 14.66 1.40
CA GLN A 61 -4.25 14.21 2.62
C GLN A 61 -3.69 12.79 2.48
N GLU A 62 -4.44 11.87 1.87
CA GLU A 62 -3.94 10.51 1.65
C GLU A 62 -2.79 10.47 0.63
N GLN A 63 -2.84 11.29 -0.42
CA GLN A 63 -1.71 11.44 -1.34
C GLN A 63 -0.47 12.03 -0.67
N GLU A 64 -0.62 13.04 0.18
CA GLU A 64 0.49 13.60 0.96
C GLU A 64 1.11 12.54 1.88
N ARG A 65 0.28 11.71 2.53
CA ARG A 65 0.75 10.61 3.39
C ARG A 65 1.49 9.53 2.59
N ILE A 66 0.98 9.16 1.42
CA ILE A 66 1.64 8.20 0.52
C ILE A 66 2.98 8.76 0.05
N GLU A 67 3.05 10.04 -0.32
CA GLU A 67 4.29 10.66 -0.78
C GLU A 67 5.31 10.78 0.37
N GLN A 68 4.88 11.14 1.57
CA GLN A 68 5.74 11.11 2.76
C GLN A 68 6.30 9.70 3.01
N TRP A 69 5.45 8.68 2.98
CA TRP A 69 5.89 7.29 3.17
C TRP A 69 6.86 6.84 2.07
N ARG A 70 6.64 7.27 0.82
CA ARG A 70 7.54 7.01 -0.31
C ARG A 70 8.90 7.65 -0.10
N GLN A 71 8.95 8.88 0.41
CA GLN A 71 10.20 9.57 0.73
C GLN A 71 10.95 8.85 1.85
N GLU A 72 10.26 8.44 2.91
CA GLU A 72 10.86 7.66 3.99
C GLU A 72 11.43 6.32 3.52
N MET A 73 10.70 5.59 2.66
CA MET A 73 11.22 4.32 2.12
C MET A 73 12.39 4.51 1.18
N THR A 74 12.38 5.59 0.40
CA THR A 74 13.52 5.93 -0.47
C THR A 74 14.74 6.26 0.39
N ALA A 75 14.60 7.08 1.43
CA ALA A 75 15.68 7.40 2.37
C ALA A 75 16.23 6.14 3.06
N LYS A 76 15.35 5.25 3.53
CA LYS A 76 15.75 3.96 4.14
C LYS A 76 16.48 3.06 3.14
N SER A 77 16.02 2.98 1.90
CA SER A 77 16.69 2.18 0.86
C SER A 77 18.11 2.69 0.58
N LEU A 78 18.31 4.00 0.52
CA LEU A 78 19.62 4.60 0.32
C LEU A 78 20.57 4.33 1.50
N ASP A 79 20.08 4.43 2.74
CA ASP A 79 20.87 4.10 3.94
C ASP A 79 21.30 2.63 3.94
N LEU A 80 20.41 1.71 3.57
CA LEU A 80 20.73 0.29 3.46
C LEU A 80 21.80 0.03 2.39
N THR A 81 21.69 0.65 1.21
CA THR A 81 22.70 0.56 0.15
C THR A 81 24.06 1.07 0.63
N ARG A 82 24.08 2.19 1.36
CA ARG A 82 25.31 2.72 1.95
C ARG A 82 25.95 1.72 2.93
N ARG A 83 25.17 1.17 3.86
CA ARG A 83 25.67 0.19 4.83
C ARG A 83 26.18 -1.07 4.15
N GLN A 84 25.51 -1.52 3.10
CA GLN A 84 25.95 -2.68 2.32
C GLN A 84 27.32 -2.44 1.70
N LEU A 85 27.55 -1.26 1.10
CA LEU A 85 28.85 -0.88 0.54
C LEU A 85 29.95 -0.80 1.62
N GLU A 86 29.64 -0.24 2.78
CA GLU A 86 30.58 -0.17 3.91
C GLU A 86 30.97 -1.57 4.39
N LEU A 87 30.01 -2.50 4.49
CA LEU A 87 30.26 -3.90 4.84
C LEU A 87 31.08 -4.64 3.79
N GLU A 88 30.81 -4.39 2.50
CA GLU A 88 31.57 -4.99 1.40
C GLU A 88 33.03 -4.53 1.45
N THR A 89 33.27 -3.23 1.67
CA THR A 89 34.60 -2.66 1.88
C THR A 89 35.31 -3.30 3.09
N HIS A 90 34.61 -3.47 4.21
CA HIS A 90 35.19 -4.13 5.38
C HIS A 90 35.50 -5.61 5.13
N THR A 91 34.69 -6.29 4.34
CA THR A 91 34.92 -7.68 3.95
C THR A 91 36.19 -7.81 3.10
N GLU A 92 36.38 -6.90 2.14
CA GLU A 92 37.60 -6.84 1.31
C GLU A 92 38.84 -6.59 2.17
N GLN A 93 38.77 -5.66 3.12
CA GLN A 93 39.87 -5.39 4.06
C GLN A 93 40.24 -6.63 4.89
N ILE A 94 39.25 -7.35 5.40
CA ILE A 94 39.47 -8.59 6.16
C ILE A 94 40.16 -9.64 5.28
N GLN A 95 39.68 -9.86 4.06
CA GLN A 95 40.28 -10.82 3.13
C GLN A 95 41.74 -10.48 2.78
N GLU A 96 42.05 -9.20 2.60
CA GLU A 96 43.43 -8.75 2.38
C GLU A 96 44.33 -9.07 3.59
N LEU A 97 43.85 -8.78 4.80
CA LEU A 97 44.59 -9.06 6.03
C LEU A 97 44.77 -10.56 6.26
N GLU A 98 43.74 -11.38 6.02
CA GLU A 98 43.82 -12.84 6.10
C GLU A 98 44.85 -13.39 5.12
N THR A 99 44.90 -12.85 3.90
CA THR A 99 45.87 -13.25 2.88
C THR A 99 47.30 -12.91 3.31
N LYS A 100 47.53 -11.71 3.85
CA LYS A 100 48.83 -11.28 4.38
C LYS A 100 49.29 -12.17 5.54
N LEU A 101 48.41 -12.43 6.51
CA LEU A 101 48.71 -13.30 7.64
C LEU A 101 49.05 -14.73 7.20
N LYS A 102 48.35 -15.24 6.18
CA LYS A 102 48.64 -16.55 5.61
C LYS A 102 50.04 -16.59 4.98
N GLN A 103 50.39 -15.57 4.19
CA GLN A 103 51.72 -15.45 3.58
C GLN A 103 52.82 -15.36 4.63
N GLU A 104 52.66 -14.53 5.66
CA GLU A 104 53.62 -14.41 6.76
C GLU A 104 53.82 -15.74 7.49
N ARG A 105 52.75 -16.50 7.71
CA ARG A 105 52.83 -17.83 8.34
C ARG A 105 53.62 -18.81 7.48
N GLU A 106 53.34 -18.87 6.18
CA GLU A 106 54.06 -19.73 5.23
C GLU A 106 55.55 -19.37 5.15
N GLU A 107 55.87 -18.07 5.17
CA GLU A 107 57.27 -17.61 5.21
C GLU A 107 57.99 -18.02 6.51
N LEU A 108 57.33 -17.86 7.65
CA LEU A 108 57.88 -18.26 8.95
C LEU A 108 58.11 -19.77 9.01
N GLU A 109 57.16 -20.56 8.53
CA GLU A 109 57.27 -22.02 8.47
C GLU A 109 58.46 -22.45 7.60
N SER A 110 58.61 -21.86 6.42
CA SER A 110 59.77 -22.12 5.54
C SER A 110 61.10 -21.73 6.19
N ARG A 111 61.16 -20.62 6.96
CA ARG A 111 62.38 -20.23 7.69
C ARG A 111 62.70 -21.20 8.82
N TRP A 112 61.68 -21.66 9.56
CA TRP A 112 61.85 -22.67 10.62
C TRP A 112 62.37 -23.99 10.07
N GLU A 113 61.83 -24.47 8.95
CA GLU A 113 62.32 -25.68 8.29
C GLU A 113 63.79 -25.55 7.87
N LYS A 114 64.19 -24.41 7.30
CA LYS A 114 65.58 -24.15 6.92
C LYS A 114 66.52 -24.11 8.13
N LEU A 115 66.11 -23.47 9.23
CA LEU A 115 66.91 -23.44 10.46
C LEU A 115 67.12 -24.84 11.02
N LYS A 116 66.05 -25.65 11.07
CA LYS A 116 66.12 -27.02 11.55
C LYS A 116 67.05 -27.88 10.69
N ALA A 117 66.99 -27.75 9.36
CA ALA A 117 67.87 -28.48 8.46
C ALA A 117 69.35 -28.10 8.64
N LEU A 118 69.66 -26.83 8.92
CA LEU A 118 71.03 -26.38 9.20
C LEU A 118 71.54 -26.89 10.56
N GLU A 119 70.66 -26.98 11.55
CA GLU A 119 70.99 -27.53 12.88
C GLU A 119 71.32 -29.03 12.79
N ASP A 120 70.46 -29.80 12.10
CA ASP A 120 70.66 -31.24 11.85
C ASP A 120 71.93 -31.55 11.00
N GLU A 121 72.39 -30.61 10.16
CA GLU A 121 73.61 -30.75 9.33
C GLU A 121 74.89 -30.36 10.11
N SER A 122 74.74 -29.72 11.27
CA SER A 122 75.85 -29.26 12.12
C SER A 122 76.16 -30.16 13.33
N GLU A 123 75.34 -31.18 13.59
CA GLU A 123 75.59 -32.30 14.53
C GLU A 123 76.27 -33.50 13.84
#